data_AF-A0A255TPG1-F1
#
_entry.id   AF-A0A255TPG1-F1
#
_cell.length_a   1.000
_cell.length_b   1.000
_cell.length_c   1.000
_cell.angle_alpha   90.00
_cell.angle_beta   90.00
_cell.angle_gamma   90.00
#
_symmetry.space_group_name_H-M   'P 1'
#
loop_
_entity.id
_entity.type
_entity.pdbx_description
1 polymer ?
#
loop_
_entity_poly.entity_id
_entity_poly.type
_entity_poly.pdbx_seq_one_letter_code
_entity_poly.pdbx_strand_id
1 'polypeptide(L)' 'MKQNLDDLQSGQIMLVVKNDDGSFSPLGISPSQAAILNRLLGSFSGSEPFVVNREVKLVIDK' A
#
# COMPACT_ATOMS: atom_id res chain seq x y z
N MET A 1 -4.80 -5.76 13.94
CA MET A 1 -6.02 -5.19 13.33
C MET A 1 -6.20 -5.82 11.97
N LYS A 2 -7.34 -6.46 11.68
CA LYS A 2 -7.69 -6.79 10.29
C LYS A 2 -8.18 -5.49 9.66
N GLN A 3 -7.40 -4.89 8.75
CA GLN A 3 -7.95 -3.87 7.86
C GLN A 3 -8.78 -4.59 6.81
N ASN A 4 -10.04 -4.19 6.63
CA ASN A 4 -10.80 -4.64 5.48
C ASN A 4 -10.34 -3.82 4.27
N LEU A 5 -10.11 -4.48 3.13
CA LEU A 5 -9.72 -3.80 1.89
C LEU A 5 -10.82 -2.85 1.39
N ASP A 6 -12.07 -3.12 1.77
CA ASP A 6 -13.21 -2.23 1.50
C ASP A 6 -13.10 -0.87 2.21
N ASP A 7 -12.28 -0.76 3.26
CA ASP A 7 -12.09 0.49 4.01
C ASP A 7 -11.06 1.43 3.32
N LEU A 8 -10.38 0.96 2.28
CA LEU A 8 -9.38 1.75 1.56
C LEU A 8 -10.05 2.85 0.72
N GLN A 9 -9.69 4.10 1.02
CA GLN A 9 -10.16 5.24 0.25
C GLN A 9 -9.32 5.45 -1.01
N SER A 10 -9.93 6.02 -2.06
CA SER A 10 -9.23 6.43 -3.27
C SER A 10 -8.00 7.29 -2.94
N GLY A 11 -6.84 6.90 -3.46
CA GLY A 11 -5.56 7.61 -3.24
C GLY A 11 -4.77 7.11 -2.03
N GLN A 12 -5.29 6.17 -1.24
CA GLN A 12 -4.50 5.49 -0.21
C GLN A 12 -3.54 4.47 -0.83
N ILE A 13 -2.36 4.32 -0.22
CA ILE A 13 -1.35 3.36 -0.62
C ILE A 13 -1.47 2.12 0.26
N MET A 14 -1.66 0.97 -0.37
CA MET A 14 -1.62 -0.33 0.29
C MET A 14 -0.24 -0.96 0.09
N LEU A 15 0.38 -1.40 1.19
CA LEU A 15 1.65 -2.12 1.15
C LEU A 15 1.39 -3.61 1.34
N VAL A 16 2.02 -4.42 0.49
CA VAL A 16 1.91 -5.87 0.51
C VAL A 16 3.27 -6.54 0.48
N VAL A 17 3.32 -7.76 1.01
CA VAL A 17 4.48 -8.65 0.90
C VAL A 17 4.10 -9.82 -0.01
N LYS A 18 5.00 -10.20 -0.91
CA LYS A 18 4.84 -11.40 -1.74
C LYS A 18 5.12 -12.63 -0.87
N ASN A 19 4.21 -13.60 -0.96
CA ASN A 19 4.32 -14.89 -0.28
C ASN A 19 4.97 -15.93 -1.19
N ASP A 20 5.48 -17.01 -0.59
CA ASP A 20 6.14 -18.10 -1.31
C ASP A 20 5.18 -18.86 -2.25
N ASP A 21 3.88 -18.88 -1.92
CA ASP A 21 2.82 -19.48 -2.73
C ASP A 21 2.38 -18.59 -3.91
N GLY A 22 3.03 -17.45 -4.11
CA GLY A 22 2.72 -16.48 -5.17
C GLY A 22 1.58 -15.53 -4.84
N SER A 23 0.95 -15.65 -3.67
CA SER A 23 -0.05 -14.68 -3.18
C SER A 23 0.61 -13.44 -2.56
N PHE A 24 -0.21 -12.47 -2.15
CA PHE A 24 0.24 -11.25 -1.48
C PHE A 24 -0.53 -11.04 -0.18
N SER A 25 0.18 -10.67 0.89
CA SER A 25 -0.42 -10.34 2.18
C SER A 25 -0.29 -8.85 2.50
N PRO A 26 -1.34 -8.19 3.00
CA PRO A 26 -1.25 -6.82 3.50
C PRO A 26 -0.22 -6.73 4.63
N LEU A 27 0.63 -5.70 4.59
CA LEU A 27 1.57 -5.47 5.68
C LEU A 27 0.83 -4.91 6.90
N GLY A 28 0.93 -5.58 8.04
CA GLY A 28 0.43 -5.06 9.31
C GLY A 28 1.37 -3.98 9.85
N ILE A 29 0.94 -2.72 9.81
CA ILE A 29 1.78 -1.57 10.17
C ILE A 29 1.18 -0.90 11.42
N SER A 30 2.02 -0.63 12.42
CA SER A 30 1.64 0.16 13.59
C SER A 30 1.60 1.67 13.27
N PRO A 31 0.87 2.51 14.04
CA PRO A 31 0.80 3.95 13.78
C PRO A 31 2.17 4.65 13.70
N SER A 32 3.16 4.23 14.51
CA SER A 32 4.52 4.79 14.48
C SER A 32 5.26 4.44 13.19
N GLN A 33 5.15 3.20 12.73
CA GLN A 33 5.73 2.77 11.45
C GLN A 33 5.05 3.47 10.27
N ALA A 34 3.72 3.66 10.33
CA ALA A 34 2.98 4.41 9.32
C ALA A 34 3.45 5.87 9.22
N ALA A 35 3.73 6.51 10.36
CA ALA A 35 4.27 7.87 10.38
C ALA A 35 5.65 7.97 9.71
N ILE A 36 6.52 6.98 9.93
CA ILE A 36 7.84 6.91 9.28
C ILE A 36 7.69 6.72 7.78
N LEU A 37 6.86 5.77 7.35
CA LEU A 37 6.60 5.51 5.94
C LEU A 37 6.04 6.74 5.22
N ASN A 38 5.07 7.42 5.82
CA ASN A 38 4.49 8.64 5.24
C ASN A 38 5.54 9.75 5.03
N ARG A 39 6.48 9.91 5.96
CA ARG A 39 7.59 10.87 5.79
C ARG A 39 8.51 10.48 4.64
N LEU A 40 8.84 9.19 4.52
CA LEU A 40 9.67 8.69 3.42
C LEU A 40 8.95 8.88 2.07
N LEU A 41 7.70 8.46 1.96
CA LEU A 41 6.88 8.64 0.74
C LEU A 41 6.75 10.13 0.36
N GLY A 42 6.57 11.01 1.35
CA GLY A 42 6.54 12.46 1.13
C GLY A 42 7.88 13.05 0.68
N SER A 43 9.00 12.44 1.07
CA SER A 43 10.32 12.87 0.58
C SER A 43 10.54 12.49 -0.89
N PHE A 44 10.05 11.32 -1.32
CA PHE A 44 10.10 10.90 -2.72
C PHE A 44 9.19 11.74 -3.61
N SER A 45 7.98 12.12 -3.16
CA SER A 45 7.05 12.89 -4.01
C SER A 45 7.59 14.26 -4.46
N GLY A 46 8.59 14.81 -3.78
CA GLY A 46 9.26 16.06 -4.18
C GLY A 46 10.34 15.89 -5.25
N SER A 47 11.04 14.75 -5.29
CA SER A 47 12.17 14.51 -6.21
C SER A 47 11.86 13.49 -7.31
N GLU A 48 11.05 12.47 -7.02
CA GLU A 48 10.69 11.38 -7.92
C GLU A 48 9.29 10.83 -7.55
N PRO A 49 8.21 11.33 -8.19
CA PRO A 49 6.86 10.92 -7.84
C PRO A 49 6.60 9.44 -8.18
N PHE A 50 5.87 8.75 -7.31
CA PHE A 50 5.45 7.38 -7.57
C PHE A 50 4.63 7.27 -8.86
N VAL A 51 5.06 6.42 -9.78
CA VAL A 51 4.31 6.11 -11.00
C VAL A 51 3.20 5.13 -10.65
N VAL A 52 1.95 5.57 -10.82
CA VAL A 52 0.80 4.68 -10.69
C VAL A 52 0.69 3.84 -11.96
N ASN A 53 0.92 2.52 -11.82
CA ASN A 53 0.65 1.59 -12.90
C ASN A 53 -0.87 1.47 -13.10
N ARG A 54 -1.38 1.98 -14.23
CA ARG A 54 -2.81 1.97 -14.56
C ARG A 54 -3.25 0.74 -15.38
N GLU A 55 -2.29 -0.02 -15.89
CA GLU A 55 -2.53 -1.22 -16.69
C GLU A 55 -2.86 -2.42 -15.82
N VAL A 56 -2.24 -2.51 -14.65
CA VAL A 56 -2.48 -3.57 -13.67
C VAL A 56 -3.38 -3.04 -12.57
N LYS A 57 -4.54 -3.67 -12.39
CA LYS A 57 -5.48 -3.36 -11.31
C LYS A 57 -5.63 -4.57 -10.40
N LEU A 58 -5.38 -4.38 -9.12
CA LEU A 58 -5.78 -5.33 -8.10
C LEU A 58 -7.29 -5.16 -7.87
N VAL A 59 -8.05 -6.21 -8.15
CA VAL A 59 -9.50 -6.25 -7.90
C VAL A 59 -9.74 -7.07 -6.64
N ILE A 60 -10.64 -6.57 -5.79
CA ILE A 60 -11.17 -7.34 -4.67
C ILE A 60 -12.23 -8.27 -5.28
N ASP A 61 -11.95 -9.57 -5.28
CA ASP A 61 -12.92 -10.58 -5.70
C ASP A 61 -14.00 -10.72 -4.62
N LYS A 62 -15.28 -10.71 -5.02
CA LYS A 62 -16.43 -10.61 -4.12
C LYS A 62 -17.09 -11.96 -3.86
#